data_AF-A0A7J4AYR7-F1
#
_entry.id   AF-A0A7J4AYR7-F1
#
_cell.length_a   1.000
_cell.length_b   1.000
_cell.length_c   1.000
_cell.angle_alpha   90.00
_cell.angle_beta   90.00
_cell.angle_gamma   90.00
#
_symmetry.space_group_name_H-M   'P 1'
#
loop_
_entity.id
_entity.type
_entity.pdbx_description
1 polymer ?
#
loop_
_entity_poly.entity_id
_entity_poly.type
_entity_poly.pdbx_seq_one_letter_code
_entity_poly.pdbx_strand_id
1 'polypeptide(L)'
;MKISIGEIDDLSNFALSKGLSLNLIKLIPLRTPKDVYEREYISLNDIEKTIVNRSMRKYVKDFQNRSTYVLDSGIEVTIIRGHCNPHLCARCTRLRLTSSGRFKVCLYRENLHIDVKNTIKGREELLVEKLKIYLDFSFTIGGDLCYFHGLQISGLLVLITLWMML
;
A
#
# COMPACT_ATOMS: atom_id res chain seq x y z
N MET A 1 16.17 -14.12 -5.19
CA MET A 1 16.13 -14.00 -6.66
C MET A 1 16.02 -12.51 -6.96
N LYS A 2 17.11 -11.87 -7.39
CA LYS A 2 17.13 -10.42 -7.60
C LYS A 2 16.61 -10.10 -9.00
N ILE A 3 15.51 -9.35 -9.09
CA ILE A 3 14.96 -8.95 -10.39
C ILE A 3 15.90 -7.96 -11.08
N SER A 4 16.22 -8.22 -12.34
CA SER A 4 17.05 -7.36 -13.20
C SER A 4 16.21 -6.55 -14.18
N ILE A 5 16.81 -5.53 -14.80
CA ILE A 5 16.12 -4.74 -15.84
C ILE A 5 15.79 -5.59 -17.07
N GLY A 6 16.65 -6.56 -17.42
CA GLY A 6 16.40 -7.48 -18.54
C GLY A 6 15.16 -8.34 -18.32
N GLU A 7 14.96 -8.84 -17.09
CA GLU A 7 13.75 -9.59 -16.76
C GLU A 7 12.48 -8.73 -16.84
N ILE A 8 12.57 -7.42 -16.54
CA ILE A 8 11.44 -6.50 -16.71
C ILE A 8 11.10 -6.32 -18.18
N ASP A 9 12.10 -6.25 -19.06
CA ASP A 9 11.89 -6.19 -20.51
C ASP A 9 11.25 -7.47 -21.04
N ASP A 10 11.73 -8.64 -20.61
CA ASP A 10 11.14 -9.93 -20.97
C ASP A 10 9.68 -10.04 -20.51
N LEU A 11 9.41 -9.65 -19.25
CA LEU A 11 8.05 -9.61 -18.71
C LEU A 11 7.16 -8.60 -19.43
N SER A 12 7.72 -7.47 -19.86
CA SER A 12 7.00 -6.45 -20.63
C SER A 12 6.64 -6.98 -22.01
N ASN A 13 7.57 -7.62 -22.71
CA ASN A 13 7.32 -8.24 -24.01
C ASN A 13 6.28 -9.37 -23.90
N PHE A 14 6.39 -10.20 -22.86
CA PHE A 14 5.40 -11.23 -22.58
C PHE A 14 4.01 -10.64 -22.33
N ALA A 15 3.89 -9.66 -21.45
CA ALA A 15 2.63 -8.99 -21.14
C ALA A 15 2.02 -8.34 -22.40
N LEU A 16 2.84 -7.65 -23.19
CA LEU A 16 2.42 -7.03 -24.45
C LEU A 16 1.88 -8.06 -25.44
N SER A 17 2.56 -9.21 -25.59
CA SER A 17 2.10 -10.30 -26.48
C SER A 17 0.73 -10.88 -26.09
N LYS A 18 0.29 -10.62 -24.85
CA LYS A 18 -1.00 -11.06 -24.30
C LYS A 18 -2.01 -9.92 -24.15
N GLY A 19 -1.66 -8.70 -24.56
CA GLY A 19 -2.51 -7.52 -24.35
C GLY A 19 -2.70 -7.14 -22.89
N LEU A 20 -1.71 -7.42 -22.03
CA LEU A 20 -1.74 -7.17 -20.59
C LEU A 20 -0.87 -5.96 -20.21
N SER A 21 -1.24 -5.30 -19.12
CA SER A 21 -0.40 -4.30 -18.44
C SER A 21 0.50 -4.94 -17.40
N LEU A 22 1.69 -4.38 -17.17
CA LEU A 22 2.63 -4.84 -16.15
C LEU A 22 2.52 -4.00 -14.87
N ASN A 23 2.38 -4.65 -13.72
CA ASN A 23 2.41 -3.99 -12.41
C ASN A 23 3.68 -4.39 -11.65
N LEU A 24 4.58 -3.43 -11.42
CA LEU A 24 5.77 -3.62 -10.59
C LEU A 24 5.46 -3.19 -9.16
N ILE A 25 5.37 -4.16 -8.24
CA ILE A 25 5.05 -3.92 -6.83
C ILE A 25 6.34 -3.99 -6.02
N LYS A 26 6.65 -2.91 -5.28
CA LYS A 26 7.78 -2.92 -4.35
C LYS A 26 7.53 -3.94 -3.25
N LEU A 27 8.53 -4.78 -2.96
CA LEU A 27 8.49 -5.66 -1.81
C LEU A 27 8.24 -4.85 -0.52
N ILE A 28 7.32 -5.34 0.30
CA ILE A 28 6.93 -4.71 1.56
C ILE A 28 7.36 -5.61 2.74
N PRO A 29 7.77 -5.04 3.87
CA PRO A 29 8.15 -5.79 5.08
C PRO A 29 6.91 -6.24 5.88
N LEU A 30 5.91 -6.82 5.21
CA LEU A 30 4.70 -7.31 5.86
C LEU A 30 4.77 -8.83 6.01
N ARG A 31 4.99 -9.31 7.24
CA ARG A 31 5.21 -10.75 7.53
C ARG A 31 6.39 -11.36 6.78
N THR A 32 7.26 -10.52 6.22
CA THR A 32 8.53 -10.89 5.61
C THR A 32 9.60 -10.84 6.71
N PRO A 33 10.35 -11.92 6.96
CA PRO A 33 11.49 -11.89 7.87
C PRO A 33 12.48 -10.79 7.48
N LYS A 34 13.09 -10.14 8.47
CA LYS A 34 13.97 -8.98 8.26
C LYS A 34 15.15 -9.31 7.33
N ASP A 35 15.78 -10.46 7.55
CA ASP A 35 16.90 -10.96 6.75
C ASP A 35 16.51 -11.20 5.28
N VAL A 36 15.30 -11.72 5.05
CA VAL A 36 14.75 -11.93 3.70
C VAL A 36 14.46 -10.58 3.05
N TYR A 37 13.84 -9.65 3.80
CA TYR A 37 13.56 -8.33 3.28
C TYR A 37 14.85 -7.61 2.89
N GLU A 38 15.86 -7.56 3.75
CA GLU A 38 17.13 -6.88 3.46
C GLU A 38 17.88 -7.49 2.27
N ARG A 39 17.85 -8.82 2.12
CA ARG A 39 18.52 -9.52 1.01
C ARG A 39 17.82 -9.33 -0.34
N GLU A 40 16.49 -9.35 -0.34
CA GLU A 40 15.67 -9.28 -1.57
C GLU A 40 15.17 -7.86 -1.88
N TYR A 41 15.41 -6.90 -0.98
CA TYR A 41 15.04 -5.50 -1.18
C TYR A 41 15.79 -4.93 -2.38
N ILE A 42 15.03 -4.47 -3.36
CA ILE A 42 15.54 -3.78 -4.53
C ILE A 42 14.89 -2.40 -4.59
N SER A 43 15.73 -1.38 -4.75
CA SER A 43 15.26 -0.04 -5.01
C SER A 43 14.60 0.01 -6.39
N LEU A 44 13.33 0.41 -6.45
CA LEU A 44 12.66 0.66 -7.73
C LEU A 44 13.11 1.97 -8.39
N ASN A 45 13.99 2.75 -7.76
CA ASN A 45 14.36 4.07 -8.28
C ASN A 45 15.08 3.98 -9.63
N ASP A 46 16.01 3.04 -9.78
CA ASP A 46 16.77 2.92 -11.03
C ASP A 46 15.93 2.29 -12.14
N ILE A 47 15.09 1.32 -11.78
CA ILE A 47 14.07 0.75 -12.68
C ILE A 47 13.10 1.84 -13.16
N GLU A 48 12.61 2.66 -12.25
CA GLU A 48 11.69 3.75 -12.58
C GLU A 48 12.35 4.79 -13.48
N LYS A 49 13.62 5.15 -13.25
CA LYS A 49 14.36 6.06 -14.16
C LYS A 49 14.42 5.49 -15.58
N THR A 50 14.75 4.21 -15.73
CA THR A 50 14.80 3.56 -17.05
C THR A 50 13.42 3.56 -17.73
N ILE A 51 12.37 3.24 -16.98
CA ILE A 51 10.98 3.26 -17.49
C ILE A 51 10.58 4.68 -17.91
N VAL A 52 10.87 5.68 -17.09
CA VAL A 52 10.56 7.10 -17.38
C VAL A 52 11.24 7.53 -18.68
N ASN A 53 12.52 7.22 -18.85
CA ASN A 53 13.29 7.59 -20.05
C ASN A 53 12.74 6.95 -21.34
N ARG A 54 12.08 5.79 -21.24
CA ARG A 54 11.46 5.08 -22.36
C ARG A 54 9.96 5.35 -22.51
N SER A 55 9.37 6.09 -21.57
CA SER A 55 7.93 6.35 -21.57
C SER A 55 7.57 7.50 -22.49
N MET A 56 6.55 7.29 -23.32
CA MET A 56 5.93 8.35 -24.11
C MET A 56 4.95 9.18 -23.29
N ARG A 57 4.32 8.56 -22.27
CA ARG A 57 3.29 9.21 -21.46
C ARG A 57 3.33 8.68 -20.03
N LYS A 58 3.11 9.58 -19.07
CA LYS A 58 2.87 9.26 -17.66
C LYS A 58 1.48 9.71 -17.25
N TYR A 59 0.78 8.89 -16.49
CA TYR A 59 -0.45 9.28 -15.80
C TYR A 59 -0.54 8.61 -14.43
N VAL A 60 -1.44 9.12 -13.57
CA VAL A 60 -1.65 8.60 -12.22
C VAL A 60 -3.06 8.02 -12.15
N LYS A 61 -3.18 6.78 -11.69
CA LYS A 61 -4.49 6.14 -11.47
C LYS A 61 -5.15 6.72 -10.22
N ASP A 62 -6.45 6.97 -10.28
CA ASP A 62 -7.23 7.51 -9.14
C ASP A 62 -7.12 6.64 -7.90
N PHE A 63 -7.26 5.33 -8.09
CA PHE A 63 -7.07 4.38 -7.01
C PHE A 63 -5.59 4.29 -6.63
N GLN A 64 -5.29 4.66 -5.37
CA GLN A 64 -3.98 4.51 -4.75
C GLN A 64 -2.85 5.35 -5.38
N ASN A 65 -3.18 6.40 -6.15
CA ASN A 65 -2.19 7.27 -6.80
C ASN A 65 -1.07 6.50 -7.53
N ARG A 66 -1.44 5.40 -8.21
CA ARG A 66 -0.45 4.52 -8.82
C ARG A 66 0.07 5.14 -10.11
N SER A 67 1.36 5.48 -10.12
CA SER A 67 2.03 6.03 -11.31
C SER A 67 2.13 4.96 -12.39
N THR A 68 1.62 5.29 -13.58
CA THR A 68 1.60 4.43 -14.75
C THR A 68 2.28 5.11 -15.91
N TYR A 69 3.13 4.36 -16.59
CA TYR A 69 3.96 4.80 -17.70
C TYR A 69 3.57 4.00 -18.94
N VAL A 70 3.32 4.68 -20.06
CA VAL A 70 3.09 4.05 -21.36
C VAL A 70 4.42 4.10 -22.10
N LEU A 71 4.99 2.95 -22.41
CA LEU A 71 6.24 2.84 -23.17
C LEU A 71 6.00 3.05 -24.67
N ASP A 72 7.08 3.24 -25.42
CA ASP A 72 7.12 3.32 -26.88
C ASP A 72 6.46 2.14 -27.60
N SER A 73 6.59 0.93 -27.04
CA SER A 73 5.91 -0.28 -27.52
C SER A 73 4.40 -0.29 -27.28
N GLY A 74 3.87 0.69 -26.55
CA GLY A 74 2.45 0.81 -26.18
C GLY A 74 2.07 0.07 -24.88
N ILE A 75 2.98 -0.69 -24.26
CA ILE A 75 2.67 -1.35 -22.98
C ILE A 75 2.53 -0.33 -21.84
N GLU A 76 1.55 -0.58 -20.97
CA GLU A 76 1.41 0.14 -19.71
C GLU A 76 2.17 -0.57 -18.59
N VAL A 77 3.09 0.16 -17.95
CA VAL A 77 3.83 -0.28 -16.77
C VAL A 77 3.45 0.59 -15.58
N THR A 78 2.80 0.02 -14.57
CA THR A 78 2.44 0.70 -13.33
C THR A 78 3.44 0.35 -12.22
N ILE A 79 3.98 1.37 -11.55
CA ILE A 79 4.88 1.21 -10.40
C ILE A 79 4.11 1.44 -9.11
N ILE A 80 4.15 0.47 -8.18
CA ILE A 80 3.36 0.46 -6.94
C ILE A 80 4.29 0.44 -5.73
N ARG A 81 4.37 1.57 -5.03
CA ARG A 81 5.13 1.75 -3.78
C ARG A 81 4.18 1.65 -2.59
N GLY A 82 3.96 0.42 -2.10
CA GLY A 82 2.91 0.11 -1.11
C GLY A 82 3.28 0.31 0.37
N HIS A 83 4.54 0.64 0.69
CA HIS A 83 5.04 0.78 2.06
C HIS A 83 5.64 2.17 2.28
N CYS A 84 5.35 2.80 3.43
CA CYS A 84 5.73 4.19 3.76
C CYS A 84 5.49 5.19 2.61
N ASN A 85 4.30 5.14 2.00
CA ASN A 85 3.92 6.03 0.91
C ASN A 85 2.58 6.73 1.24
N PRO A 86 2.62 7.94 1.82
CA PRO A 86 1.41 8.65 2.23
C PRO A 86 0.54 9.03 1.04
N HIS A 87 1.12 9.29 -0.13
CA HIS A 87 0.36 9.58 -1.35
C HIS A 87 -0.52 8.41 -1.77
N LEU A 88 -0.03 7.17 -1.63
CA LEU A 88 -0.83 5.98 -1.91
C LEU A 88 -1.96 5.83 -0.89
N CYS A 89 -1.66 6.03 0.40
CA CYS A 89 -2.63 5.93 1.48
C CYS A 89 -3.77 6.94 1.34
N ALA A 90 -3.45 8.19 0.99
CA ALA A 90 -4.43 9.27 0.83
C ALA A 90 -5.52 9.00 -0.22
N ARG A 91 -5.26 8.10 -1.18
CA ARG A 91 -6.22 7.68 -2.21
C ARG A 91 -6.60 6.20 -2.12
N CYS A 92 -6.42 5.59 -0.94
CA CYS A 92 -6.83 4.22 -0.70
C CYS A 92 -8.26 4.18 -0.13
N THR A 93 -9.19 3.58 -0.89
CA THR A 93 -10.59 3.41 -0.50
C THR A 93 -10.94 1.98 -0.07
N ARG A 94 -9.93 1.11 0.17
CA ARG A 94 -10.16 -0.31 0.49
C ARG A 94 -10.56 -0.55 1.94
N LEU A 95 -11.74 -1.12 2.13
CA LEU A 95 -12.11 -1.90 3.32
C LEU A 95 -11.71 -3.38 3.12
N ARG A 96 -11.32 -4.08 4.20
CA ARG A 96 -10.91 -5.49 4.16
C ARG A 96 -11.68 -6.30 5.19
N LEU A 97 -12.20 -7.45 4.78
CA LEU A 97 -12.71 -8.49 5.68
C LEU A 97 -11.67 -9.60 5.81
N THR A 98 -11.25 -9.90 7.03
CA THR A 98 -10.31 -11.00 7.29
C THR A 98 -11.02 -12.35 7.26
N SER A 99 -10.27 -13.43 7.07
CA SER A 99 -10.78 -14.82 7.19
C SER A 99 -11.35 -15.13 8.58
N SER A 100 -10.87 -14.44 9.63
CA SER A 100 -11.42 -14.54 10.98
C SER A 100 -12.74 -13.76 11.15
N GLY A 101 -13.23 -13.08 10.11
CA GLY A 101 -14.47 -12.30 10.13
C GLY A 101 -14.34 -10.92 10.80
N ARG A 102 -13.19 -10.26 10.66
CA ARG A 102 -12.96 -8.92 11.18
C ARG A 102 -12.84 -7.89 10.05
N PHE A 103 -13.40 -6.69 10.23
CA PHE A 103 -13.17 -5.57 9.32
C PHE A 103 -11.89 -4.83 9.68
N LYS A 104 -11.08 -4.49 8.66
CA LYS A 104 -9.86 -3.69 8.74
C LYS A 104 -9.89 -2.61 7.65
N VAL A 105 -9.49 -1.39 7.98
CA VAL A 105 -9.35 -0.28 7.02
C VAL A 105 -7.99 -0.28 6.33
N CYS A 106 -6.97 -0.87 6.97
CA CYS A 106 -5.60 -0.87 6.49
C CYS A 106 -5.05 -2.30 6.50
N LEU A 107 -4.17 -2.57 5.53
CA LEU A 107 -3.44 -3.83 5.46
C LEU A 107 -2.48 -3.99 6.64
N TYR A 108 -1.83 -2.89 7.07
CA TYR A 108 -0.74 -2.89 8.05
C TYR A 108 -1.19 -2.72 9.51
N ARG A 109 -2.40 -2.21 9.76
CA ARG A 109 -2.91 -2.01 11.13
C ARG A 109 -3.45 -3.34 11.66
N GLU A 110 -2.95 -3.86 12.76
CA GLU A 110 -3.50 -5.08 13.40
C GLU A 110 -4.39 -4.75 14.61
N ASN A 111 -4.08 -3.66 15.32
CA ASN A 111 -4.78 -3.25 16.54
C ASN A 111 -6.16 -2.62 16.30
N LEU A 112 -6.42 -2.13 15.08
CA LEU A 112 -7.66 -1.46 14.72
C LEU A 112 -8.47 -2.38 13.81
N HIS A 113 -9.51 -3.00 14.37
CA HIS A 113 -10.45 -3.88 13.64
C HIS A 113 -11.79 -4.01 14.37
N ILE A 114 -12.86 -4.34 13.63
CA ILE A 114 -14.18 -4.67 14.20
C ILE A 114 -14.46 -6.16 13.98
N ASP A 115 -14.94 -6.88 15.00
CA ASP A 115 -15.45 -8.24 14.83
C ASP A 115 -16.85 -8.22 14.23
N VAL A 116 -16.96 -8.64 12.98
CA VAL A 116 -18.21 -8.62 12.22
C VAL A 116 -18.93 -9.95 12.35
N LYS A 117 -18.16 -11.04 12.46
CA LYS A 117 -18.70 -12.39 12.55
C LYS A 117 -19.62 -12.55 13.75
N ASN A 118 -19.18 -12.10 14.92
CA ASN A 118 -19.98 -12.20 16.13
C ASN A 118 -21.17 -11.24 16.09
N THR A 119 -20.96 -10.01 15.59
CA THR A 119 -22.01 -9.00 15.43
C THR A 119 -23.14 -9.49 14.51
N ILE A 120 -22.82 -10.11 13.37
CA ILE A 120 -23.81 -10.68 12.44
C ILE A 120 -24.54 -11.88 13.09
N LYS A 121 -23.81 -12.79 13.74
CA LYS A 121 -24.41 -13.95 14.41
C LYS A 121 -25.36 -13.55 15.54
N GLY A 122 -24.99 -12.53 16.30
CA GLY A 122 -25.82 -11.94 17.35
C GLY A 122 -26.98 -11.10 16.83
N ARG A 123 -27.07 -10.87 15.51
CA ARG A 123 -28.06 -9.99 14.86
C ARG A 123 -28.09 -8.59 15.46
N GLU A 124 -26.92 -8.06 15.81
CA GLU A 124 -26.82 -6.71 16.35
C GLU A 124 -27.10 -5.68 15.24
N GLU A 125 -28.17 -4.90 15.39
CA GLU A 125 -28.55 -3.84 14.43
C GLU A 125 -27.52 -2.71 14.36
N LEU A 126 -26.75 -2.51 15.45
CA LEU A 126 -25.78 -1.42 15.60
C LEU A 126 -24.49 -1.62 14.79
N LEU A 127 -24.33 -2.70 14.02
CA LEU A 127 -23.12 -2.95 13.23
C LEU A 127 -22.79 -1.77 12.29
N VAL A 128 -23.82 -1.21 11.65
CA VAL A 128 -23.65 -0.10 10.71
C VAL A 128 -23.14 1.15 11.44
N GLU A 129 -23.66 1.43 12.64
CA GLU A 129 -23.22 2.57 13.45
C GLU A 129 -21.80 2.38 13.98
N LYS A 130 -21.48 1.18 14.49
CA LYS A 130 -20.12 0.80 14.90
C LYS A 130 -19.13 0.99 13.75
N LEU A 131 -19.52 0.60 12.53
CA LEU A 131 -18.69 0.79 11.34
C LEU A 131 -18.51 2.25 10.97
N LYS A 132 -19.56 3.09 11.03
CA LYS A 132 -19.45 4.54 10.78
C LYS A 132 -18.45 5.18 11.73
N ILE A 133 -18.63 4.99 13.04
CA ILE A 133 -17.73 5.52 14.08
C ILE A 133 -16.28 5.06 13.85
N TYR A 134 -16.11 3.78 13.55
CA TYR A 134 -14.79 3.21 13.30
C TYR A 134 -14.12 3.77 12.04
N LEU A 135 -14.88 3.98 10.97
CA LEU A 135 -14.37 4.60 9.75
C LEU A 135 -13.95 6.04 10.03
N ASP A 136 -14.80 6.83 10.69
CA ASP A 136 -14.51 8.21 11.05
C ASP A 136 -13.21 8.30 11.88
N PHE A 137 -13.11 7.51 12.95
CA PHE A 137 -11.90 7.43 13.79
C PHE A 137 -10.67 6.96 13.02
N SER A 138 -10.82 5.97 12.14
CA SER A 138 -9.73 5.44 11.33
C SER A 138 -9.17 6.46 10.33
N PHE A 139 -10.03 7.31 9.76
CA PHE A 139 -9.62 8.36 8.84
C PHE A 139 -8.92 9.52 9.57
N THR A 140 -9.35 9.87 10.79
CA THR A 140 -8.69 10.90 11.62
C THR A 140 -7.25 10.52 12.01
N ILE A 141 -6.97 9.24 12.22
CA ILE A 141 -5.62 8.73 12.59
C ILE A 141 -4.86 8.20 11.35
N GLY A 142 -5.43 8.40 10.16
CA GLY A 142 -5.16 7.61 8.95
C GLY A 142 -3.90 7.95 8.15
N GLY A 143 -3.12 8.96 8.52
CA GLY A 143 -1.94 9.41 7.76
C GLY A 143 -0.60 8.84 8.24
N ASP A 144 -0.41 8.69 9.55
CA ASP A 144 0.95 8.80 10.09
C ASP A 144 1.60 7.47 10.48
N LEU A 145 0.84 6.44 10.84
CA LEU A 145 1.43 5.26 11.52
C LEU A 145 2.28 4.30 10.65
N CYS A 146 2.26 4.42 9.32
CA CYS A 146 3.21 3.65 8.52
C CYS A 146 4.65 4.17 8.74
N TYR A 147 4.82 5.47 8.99
CA TYR A 147 6.12 6.07 9.32
C TYR A 147 6.62 5.65 10.70
N PHE A 148 5.72 5.46 11.66
CA PHE A 148 6.07 5.13 13.06
C PHE A 148 6.62 3.72 13.26
N HIS A 149 6.26 2.76 12.42
CA HIS A 149 6.82 1.40 12.51
C HIS A 149 8.20 1.27 11.84
N GLY A 150 8.58 2.21 10.97
CA GLY A 150 9.87 2.21 10.26
C GLY A 150 10.94 3.10 10.91
N LEU A 151 10.55 4.00 11.81
CA LEU A 151 11.47 4.78 12.63
C LEU A 151 11.45 4.18 14.04
N GLN A 152 12.61 3.70 14.47
CA GLN A 152 12.90 3.48 15.87
C GLN A 152 12.96 4.88 16.53
N ILE A 153 11.80 5.47 16.83
CA ILE A 153 11.74 6.84 17.37
C ILE A 153 12.10 6.77 18.84
N SER A 154 13.35 7.15 19.13
CA SER A 154 13.78 7.66 20.42
C SER A 154 12.87 8.82 20.86
N GLY A 155 12.02 8.57 21.85
CA GLY A 155 11.56 9.50 22.91
C GLY A 155 10.85 10.81 22.57
N LEU A 156 10.97 11.38 21.37
CA LEU A 156 10.61 12.78 21.12
C LEU A 156 9.12 12.98 20.79
N LEU A 157 8.43 11.94 20.32
CA LEU A 157 7.08 12.10 19.78
C LEU A 157 5.95 12.04 20.82
N VAL A 158 6.24 11.53 22.02
CA VAL A 158 5.29 11.58 23.15
C VAL A 158 5.01 13.03 23.57
N LEU A 159 5.97 13.93 23.39
CA LEU A 159 5.84 15.35 23.76
C LEU A 159 4.90 16.12 22.84
N ILE A 160 4.84 15.79 21.53
CA ILE A 160 4.00 16.53 20.58
C ILE A 160 2.52 16.20 20.79
N THR A 161 2.18 14.96 21.13
CA THR A 161 0.80 14.57 21.44
C THR A 161 0.26 15.19 22.72
N LEU A 162 1.12 15.49 23.72
CA LEU A 162 0.66 16.18 24.94
C LEU A 162 0.40 17.67 24.72
N TRP A 163 1.11 18.30 23.77
CA TRP A 163 1.01 19.75 23.54
C TRP A 163 -0.23 20.17 22.74
N MET A 164 -0.88 19.24 22.02
CA MET A 164 -2.15 19.50 21.32
C MET A 164 -3.40 19.24 22.17
N MET A 165 -3.24 18.74 23.40
CA MET A 165 -4.34 18.44 24.32
C MET A 165 -4.39 19.38 25.55
N LEU A 166 -3.54 20.41 25.59
CA LEU A 166 -3.55 21.52 26.55
C LEU A 166 -3.77 22.83 25.80
#